data_AF-A0A7S1CP99-F1
#
_entry.id   AF-A0A7S1CP99-F1
#
_cell.length_a   1.000
_cell.length_b   1.000
_cell.length_c   1.000
_cell.angle_alpha   90.00
_cell.angle_beta   90.00
_cell.angle_gamma   90.00
#
_symmetry.space_group_name_H-M   'P 1'
#
loop_
_entity.id
_entity.type
_entity.pdbx_description
1 polymer ?
#
loop_
_entity_poly.entity_id
_entity_poly.type
_entity_poly.pdbx_seq_one_letter_code
_entity_poly.pdbx_strand_id
1 'polypeptide(L)'
;GGAGGAGGRGKLERRKSMRELMLEKQAEADAKPATVPRFASDLEGESALSEITVENVYKLVVPRLCDFLPASLDADAENVRWSVATATGQAIRYRNNIDEKFLVLGDIIRHPDVGTSMYGFVRAGPRASTWFAPDDVRAAVVTCGGLCPGLNNVIRDIVRSLSNLYGVKKVWGIREGYSGFYLHEAVELTVDSVADIHHWGGTVLGSSRGGFDIDKITAAVRAMDLNQLYVIG
;
A
#
# COMPACT_ATOMS: atom_id res chain seq x y z
N GLY A 1 -26.37 5.92 56.01
CA GLY A 1 -25.10 6.16 55.30
C GLY A 1 -24.77 4.96 54.46
N GLY A 2 -24.32 5.16 53.22
CA GLY A 2 -23.76 4.11 52.36
C GLY A 2 -24.47 3.94 51.03
N ALA A 3 -24.20 4.84 50.08
CA ALA A 3 -24.43 4.63 48.65
C ALA A 3 -23.33 3.76 48.04
N GLY A 4 -23.63 3.07 46.94
CA GLY A 4 -22.64 2.48 46.02
C GLY A 4 -23.14 1.16 45.43
N GLY A 5 -23.19 0.93 44.13
CA GLY A 5 -22.84 1.72 42.96
C GLY A 5 -23.09 0.79 41.76
N ALA A 6 -24.05 1.14 40.91
CA ALA A 6 -24.34 0.37 39.70
C ALA A 6 -23.22 0.63 38.68
N GLY A 7 -22.29 -0.33 38.57
CA GLY A 7 -21.22 -0.31 37.57
C GLY A 7 -21.80 -0.46 36.16
N GLY A 8 -21.98 0.65 35.46
CA GLY A 8 -22.29 0.68 34.04
C GLY A 8 -21.13 0.09 33.25
N ARG A 9 -21.28 -1.15 32.78
CA ARG A 9 -20.43 -1.71 31.72
C ARG A 9 -20.75 -0.95 30.44
N GLY A 10 -19.88 0.00 30.08
CA GLY A 10 -19.91 0.62 28.76
C GLY A 10 -19.88 -0.48 27.70
N LYS A 11 -20.91 -0.53 26.86
CA LYS A 11 -20.94 -1.41 25.69
C LYS A 11 -19.73 -1.07 24.82
N LEU A 12 -18.78 -1.99 24.73
CA LEU A 12 -17.67 -1.90 23.80
C LEU A 12 -18.28 -1.95 22.38
N GLU A 13 -18.33 -0.81 21.70
CA GLU A 13 -18.83 -0.74 20.33
C GLU A 13 -18.02 -1.68 19.45
N ARG A 14 -18.73 -2.55 18.72
CA ARG A 14 -18.11 -3.48 17.77
C ARG A 14 -17.42 -2.66 16.69
N ARG A 15 -16.09 -2.69 16.65
CA ARG A 15 -15.31 -2.09 15.56
C ARG A 15 -15.77 -2.70 14.23
N LYS A 16 -16.16 -1.84 13.29
CA LYS A 16 -16.51 -2.23 11.92
C LYS A 16 -15.35 -3.04 11.33
N SER A 17 -15.67 -4.12 10.62
CA SER A 17 -14.70 -4.89 9.86
C SER A 17 -14.15 -4.06 8.71
N MET A 18 -12.94 -4.40 8.23
CA MET A 18 -12.33 -3.69 7.10
C MET A 18 -13.19 -3.73 5.84
N ARG A 19 -13.96 -4.82 5.64
CA ARG A 19 -14.93 -4.96 4.56
C ARG A 19 -16.10 -3.97 4.72
N GLU A 20 -16.63 -3.81 5.92
CA GLU A 20 -17.71 -2.84 6.19
C GLU A 20 -17.23 -1.40 5.98
N LEU A 21 -16.01 -1.09 6.42
CA LEU A 21 -15.38 0.22 6.19
C LEU A 21 -15.13 0.49 4.69
N MET A 22 -14.68 -0.52 3.94
CA MET A 22 -14.54 -0.43 2.49
C MET A 22 -15.87 -0.18 1.79
N LEU A 23 -16.93 -0.90 2.18
CA LEU A 23 -18.26 -0.74 1.59
C LEU A 23 -18.86 0.63 1.90
N GLU A 24 -18.65 1.14 3.11
CA GLU A 24 -19.11 2.48 3.50
C GLU A 24 -18.35 3.58 2.76
N LYS A 25 -17.02 3.48 2.67
CA LYS A 25 -16.20 4.40 1.87
C LYS A 25 -16.54 4.35 0.38
N GLN A 26 -16.88 3.16 -0.12
CA GLN A 26 -17.35 2.98 -1.49
C GLN A 26 -18.71 3.65 -1.70
N ALA A 27 -19.67 3.46 -0.79
CA ALA A 27 -20.97 4.12 -0.87
C ALA A 27 -20.87 5.66 -0.77
N GLU A 28 -19.96 6.18 0.05
CA GLU A 28 -19.64 7.62 0.12
C GLU A 28 -19.04 8.15 -1.19
N ALA A 29 -18.21 7.34 -1.87
CA ALA A 29 -17.60 7.69 -3.15
C ALA A 29 -18.60 7.61 -4.31
N ASP A 30 -19.47 6.60 -4.31
CA ASP A 30 -20.55 6.45 -5.30
C ASP A 30 -21.54 7.63 -5.21
N ALA A 31 -21.74 8.18 -4.02
CA ALA A 31 -22.56 9.37 -3.81
C ALA A 31 -21.90 10.70 -4.25
N LYS A 32 -20.60 10.70 -4.55
CA LYS A 32 -19.85 11.86 -5.03
C LYS A 32 -19.18 11.54 -6.37
N PRO A 33 -19.87 11.75 -7.51
CA PRO A 33 -19.21 11.60 -8.79
C PRO A 33 -17.98 12.51 -8.81
N ALA A 34 -16.80 11.91 -8.96
CA ALA A 34 -15.64 12.68 -9.36
C ALA A 34 -15.98 13.18 -10.77
N THR A 35 -16.18 14.48 -10.94
CA THR A 35 -16.08 15.10 -12.26
C THR A 35 -14.62 15.00 -12.66
N VAL A 36 -14.23 13.82 -13.13
CA VAL A 36 -13.01 13.68 -13.91
C VAL A 36 -13.24 14.61 -15.10
N PRO A 37 -12.33 15.55 -15.37
CA PRO A 37 -12.44 16.36 -16.58
C PRO A 37 -12.74 15.42 -17.74
N ARG A 38 -13.65 15.83 -18.64
CA ARG A 38 -13.72 15.24 -19.99
C ARG A 38 -12.29 14.93 -20.39
N PHE A 39 -12.03 13.74 -20.94
CA PHE A 39 -10.79 13.46 -21.63
C PHE A 39 -10.64 14.53 -22.73
N ALA A 40 -10.13 15.69 -22.36
CA ALA A 40 -9.58 16.67 -23.26
C ALA A 40 -8.36 15.94 -23.79
N SER A 41 -8.39 15.78 -25.10
CA SER A 41 -7.50 15.05 -25.97
C SER A 41 -6.07 15.59 -25.97
N ASP A 42 -5.55 15.99 -24.80
CA ASP A 42 -4.22 16.59 -24.66
C ASP A 42 -3.11 15.52 -24.63
N LEU A 43 -3.47 14.24 -24.84
CA LEU A 43 -2.54 13.18 -25.20
C LEU A 43 -2.48 13.08 -26.73
N GLU A 44 -1.59 13.87 -27.33
CA GLU A 44 -1.18 13.68 -28.73
C GLU A 44 -0.61 12.25 -28.89
N GLY A 45 -1.43 11.32 -29.36
CA GLY A 45 -0.95 10.00 -29.79
C GLY A 45 -1.85 8.79 -29.52
N GLU A 46 -2.95 8.91 -28.76
CA GLU A 46 -3.85 7.77 -28.53
C GLU A 46 -5.19 7.97 -29.22
N SER A 47 -5.52 7.03 -30.10
CA SER A 47 -6.76 6.92 -30.86
C SER A 47 -7.99 7.21 -30.00
N ALA A 48 -8.60 8.38 -30.20
CA ALA A 48 -9.88 8.72 -29.60
C ALA A 48 -10.92 7.69 -30.07
N LEU A 49 -11.51 6.95 -29.13
CA LEU A 49 -12.66 6.09 -29.39
C LEU A 49 -13.84 6.99 -29.80
N SER A 50 -13.99 7.21 -31.11
CA SER A 50 -14.94 8.18 -31.68
C SER A 50 -16.42 7.85 -31.46
N GLU A 51 -16.73 6.66 -30.94
CA GLU A 51 -18.10 6.14 -30.83
C GLU A 51 -18.57 5.89 -29.38
N ILE A 52 -17.72 6.11 -28.37
CA ILE A 52 -18.06 5.85 -26.97
C ILE A 52 -17.98 7.15 -26.17
N THR A 53 -19.13 7.65 -25.70
CA THR A 53 -19.21 8.78 -24.78
C THR A 53 -19.36 8.27 -23.34
N VAL A 54 -18.43 8.66 -22.47
CA VAL A 54 -18.50 8.41 -21.03
C VAL A 54 -18.92 9.71 -20.36
N GLU A 55 -20.07 9.71 -19.69
CA GLU A 55 -20.62 10.91 -19.04
C GLU A 55 -20.12 11.06 -17.61
N ASN A 56 -19.98 9.96 -16.87
CA ASN A 56 -19.58 9.95 -15.47
C ASN A 56 -18.56 8.84 -15.18
N VAL A 57 -17.55 9.15 -14.38
CA VAL A 57 -16.59 8.17 -13.84
C VAL A 57 -16.63 8.23 -12.31
N TYR A 58 -17.10 7.15 -11.70
CA TYR A 58 -17.13 6.97 -10.26
C TYR A 58 -15.79 6.39 -9.80
N LYS A 59 -15.07 7.15 -8.99
CA LYS A 59 -13.80 6.72 -8.41
C LYS A 59 -14.08 5.71 -7.30
N LEU A 60 -13.61 4.47 -7.48
CA LEU A 60 -13.62 3.47 -6.42
C LEU A 60 -12.53 3.81 -5.39
N VAL A 61 -12.92 3.92 -4.12
CA VAL A 61 -12.00 4.29 -3.04
C VAL A 61 -11.37 3.03 -2.47
N VAL A 62 -10.07 2.89 -2.71
CA VAL A 62 -9.25 1.89 -2.02
C VAL A 62 -8.76 2.51 -0.72
N PRO A 63 -9.05 1.93 0.46
CA PRO A 63 -8.51 2.41 1.72
C PRO A 63 -6.99 2.49 1.64
N ARG A 64 -6.46 3.66 1.98
CA ARG A 64 -5.04 3.90 2.04
C ARG A 64 -4.60 3.81 3.49
N LEU A 65 -3.37 3.35 3.72
CA LEU A 65 -2.79 3.35 5.06
C LEU A 65 -2.87 4.74 5.72
N CYS A 66 -2.61 5.80 4.95
CA CYS A 66 -2.68 7.19 5.41
C CYS A 66 -4.07 7.64 5.86
N ASP A 67 -5.15 6.99 5.40
CA ASP A 67 -6.50 7.32 5.88
C ASP A 67 -6.71 6.92 7.35
N PHE A 68 -5.80 6.12 7.92
CA PHE A 68 -5.81 5.66 9.31
C PHE A 68 -4.67 6.23 10.16
N LEU A 69 -3.79 7.05 9.58
CA LEU A 69 -2.69 7.69 10.31
C LEU A 69 -3.18 8.98 10.98
N PRO A 70 -2.64 9.35 12.16
CA PRO A 70 -3.03 10.59 12.83
C PRO A 70 -2.55 11.80 12.03
N ALA A 71 -3.37 12.85 11.96
CA ALA A 71 -3.06 14.07 11.21
C ALA A 71 -1.81 14.82 11.73
N SER A 72 -1.38 14.54 12.98
CA SER A 72 -0.15 15.08 13.56
C SER A 72 1.13 14.45 12.99
N LEU A 73 1.01 13.32 12.29
CA LEU A 73 2.11 12.72 11.55
C LEU A 73 2.21 13.45 10.20
N ASP A 74 2.64 14.70 10.26
CA ASP A 74 2.60 15.64 9.14
C ASP A 74 3.33 15.06 7.92
N ALA A 75 2.65 15.04 6.78
CA ALA A 75 2.84 14.04 5.74
C ALA A 75 3.19 14.64 4.38
N ASP A 76 4.28 15.40 4.32
CA ASP A 76 4.69 16.09 3.09
C ASP A 76 6.20 16.00 2.86
N ALA A 77 6.79 14.83 3.13
CA ALA A 77 8.15 14.58 2.70
C ALA A 77 8.20 14.61 1.16
N GLU A 78 9.05 15.45 0.59
CA GLU A 78 9.19 15.55 -0.86
C GLU A 78 9.61 14.20 -1.44
N ASN A 79 8.85 13.67 -2.40
CA ASN A 79 9.17 12.40 -3.01
C ASN A 79 10.28 12.57 -4.06
N VAL A 80 11.51 12.39 -3.62
CA VAL A 80 12.69 12.39 -4.47
C VAL A 80 13.24 10.98 -4.59
N ARG A 81 13.69 10.65 -5.82
CA ARG A 81 14.39 9.41 -6.10
C ARG A 81 15.87 9.60 -5.85
N TRP A 82 16.47 8.74 -5.02
CA TRP A 82 17.92 8.69 -4.89
C TRP A 82 18.55 8.04 -6.13
N SER A 83 19.57 8.68 -6.69
CA SER A 83 20.34 8.13 -7.81
C SER A 83 21.56 7.41 -7.28
N VAL A 84 21.59 6.08 -7.41
CA VAL A 84 22.78 5.27 -7.10
C VAL A 84 23.87 5.44 -8.17
N ALA A 85 23.51 5.95 -9.36
CA ALA A 85 24.40 6.04 -10.52
C ALA A 85 25.24 7.33 -10.54
N THR A 86 24.87 8.34 -9.76
CA THR A 86 25.59 9.62 -9.73
C THR A 86 26.33 9.70 -8.41
N ALA A 87 27.67 9.70 -8.46
CA ALA A 87 28.55 9.87 -7.29
C ALA A 87 28.31 11.19 -6.51
N THR A 88 27.35 12.01 -6.94
CA THR A 88 26.99 13.32 -6.39
C THR A 88 25.82 13.29 -5.40
N GLY A 89 25.20 12.14 -5.11
CA GLY A 89 24.13 12.06 -4.09
C GLY A 89 22.94 12.99 -4.39
N GLN A 90 22.68 13.28 -5.66
CA GLN A 90 21.69 14.27 -6.05
C GLN A 90 20.30 13.63 -6.18
N ALA A 91 19.35 14.15 -5.42
CA ALA A 91 17.94 13.79 -5.46
C ALA A 91 17.33 14.12 -6.85
N ILE A 92 16.72 13.13 -7.51
CA ILE A 92 16.04 13.29 -8.80
C ILE A 92 14.53 13.28 -8.58
N ARG A 93 13.82 14.29 -9.08
CA ARG A 93 12.36 14.33 -9.03
C ARG A 93 11.73 13.38 -10.06
N TYR A 94 10.62 12.76 -9.70
CA TYR A 94 9.78 12.06 -10.67
C TYR A 94 9.21 13.05 -11.68
N ARG A 95 9.33 12.73 -12.98
CA ARG A 95 8.78 13.58 -14.05
C ARG A 95 7.25 13.58 -14.04
N ASN A 96 6.66 12.40 -13.82
CA ASN A 96 5.21 12.23 -13.77
C ASN A 96 4.84 11.67 -12.39
N ASN A 97 4.15 12.49 -11.60
CA ASN A 97 3.52 12.06 -10.36
C ASN A 97 2.09 11.64 -10.65
N ILE A 98 1.69 10.50 -10.10
CA ILE A 98 0.32 10.02 -10.19
C ILE A 98 -0.46 10.69 -9.05
N ASP A 99 -1.56 11.35 -9.38
CA ASP A 99 -2.51 11.90 -8.40
C ASP A 99 -3.87 11.18 -8.50
N GLU A 100 -4.88 11.72 -7.84
CA GLU A 100 -6.23 11.14 -7.80
C GLU A 100 -6.99 11.21 -9.13
N LYS A 101 -6.45 11.91 -10.14
CA LYS A 101 -7.07 12.07 -11.47
C LYS A 101 -6.63 10.96 -12.43
N PHE A 102 -5.51 10.28 -12.16
CA PHE A 102 -5.03 9.18 -12.98
C PHE A 102 -5.80 7.90 -12.63
N LEU A 103 -6.89 7.67 -13.35
CA LEU A 103 -7.76 6.52 -13.16
C LEU A 103 -7.53 5.44 -14.22
N VAL A 104 -7.60 4.18 -13.81
CA VAL A 104 -7.71 3.01 -14.67
C VAL A 104 -9.18 2.58 -14.66
N LEU A 105 -9.81 2.57 -15.83
CA LEU A 105 -11.22 2.20 -15.97
C LEU A 105 -11.39 0.69 -15.74
N GLY A 106 -12.35 0.29 -14.90
CA GLY A 106 -12.64 -1.11 -14.60
C GLY A 106 -13.47 -1.79 -15.68
N ASP A 107 -14.41 -1.07 -16.27
CA ASP A 107 -15.41 -1.62 -17.19
C ASP A 107 -15.14 -1.19 -18.64
N ILE A 108 -14.04 -1.70 -19.21
CA ILE A 108 -13.57 -1.31 -20.55
C ILE A 108 -14.45 -1.95 -21.64
N ILE A 109 -15.04 -3.11 -21.39
CA ILE A 109 -15.94 -3.79 -22.33
C ILE A 109 -17.34 -3.19 -22.20
N ARG A 110 -17.90 -2.71 -23.32
CA ARG A 110 -19.15 -1.96 -23.36
C ARG A 110 -20.13 -2.59 -24.33
N HIS A 111 -21.38 -2.70 -23.92
CA HIS A 111 -22.51 -3.03 -24.80
C HIS A 111 -23.41 -1.81 -24.97
N PRO A 112 -24.16 -1.70 -26.09
CA PRO A 112 -25.07 -0.57 -26.34
C PRO A 112 -26.09 -0.33 -25.21
N ASP A 113 -26.44 -1.38 -24.47
CA ASP A 113 -27.46 -1.35 -23.42
C ASP A 113 -26.90 -0.90 -22.05
N VAL A 114 -25.59 -0.71 -21.94
CA VAL A 114 -24.92 -0.32 -20.69
C VAL A 114 -24.81 1.20 -20.62
N GLY A 115 -25.36 1.79 -19.55
CA GLY A 115 -25.40 3.24 -19.33
C GLY A 115 -24.01 3.92 -19.40
N THR A 116 -23.97 5.24 -19.59
CA THR A 116 -22.78 6.08 -19.83
C THR A 116 -21.86 6.28 -18.61
N SER A 117 -22.13 5.58 -17.51
CA SER A 117 -21.36 5.66 -16.27
C SER A 117 -20.35 4.53 -16.16
N MET A 118 -19.19 4.82 -15.56
CA MET A 118 -18.08 3.88 -15.38
C MET A 118 -17.51 3.95 -13.97
N TYR A 119 -16.84 2.88 -13.55
CA TYR A 119 -16.00 2.88 -12.35
C TYR A 119 -14.51 2.94 -12.72
N GLY A 120 -13.72 3.65 -11.91
CA GLY A 120 -12.29 3.80 -12.09
C GLY A 120 -11.50 3.60 -10.80
N PHE A 121 -10.35 2.94 -10.91
CA PHE A 121 -9.40 2.78 -9.82
C PHE A 121 -8.26 3.79 -9.94
N VAL A 122 -7.79 4.34 -8.82
CA VAL A 122 -6.59 5.19 -8.84
C VAL A 122 -5.39 4.35 -9.26
N ARG A 123 -4.66 4.83 -10.27
CA ARG A 123 -3.43 4.18 -10.74
C ARG A 123 -2.38 4.18 -9.63
N ALA A 124 -1.65 3.07 -9.49
CA ALA A 124 -0.47 3.00 -8.64
C ALA A 124 0.72 3.69 -9.31
N GLY A 125 1.53 4.40 -8.52
CA GLY A 125 2.73 5.07 -9.00
C GLY A 125 3.27 6.08 -7.99
N PRO A 126 4.40 6.72 -8.31
CA PRO A 126 5.03 7.71 -7.44
C PRO A 126 4.08 8.89 -7.24
N ARG A 127 4.00 9.37 -5.99
CA ARG A 127 3.25 10.57 -5.59
C ARG A 127 4.21 11.77 -5.49
N ALA A 128 3.69 12.99 -5.48
CA ALA A 128 4.53 14.19 -5.33
C ALA A 128 5.19 14.27 -3.93
N SER A 129 4.47 13.82 -2.90
CA SER A 129 4.97 13.69 -1.53
C SER A 129 4.73 12.28 -0.99
N THR A 130 5.54 11.89 0.00
CA THR A 130 5.38 10.67 0.80
C THR A 130 5.03 11.01 2.24
N TRP A 131 4.31 10.09 2.89
CA TRP A 131 3.89 10.27 4.29
C TRP A 131 5.05 10.19 5.28
N PHE A 132 6.03 9.32 4.99
CA PHE A 132 7.22 9.14 5.82
C PHE A 132 8.43 9.70 5.09
N ALA A 133 9.28 10.43 5.80
CA ALA A 133 10.62 10.71 5.33
C ALA A 133 11.45 9.42 5.35
N PRO A 134 12.47 9.27 4.49
CA PRO A 134 13.31 8.07 4.42
C PRO A 134 13.86 7.58 5.76
N ASP A 135 14.29 8.51 6.62
CA ASP A 135 14.90 8.22 7.93
C ASP A 135 13.87 7.77 8.97
N ASP A 136 12.59 8.09 8.76
CA ASP A 136 11.50 7.67 9.63
C ASP A 136 10.95 6.31 9.25
N VAL A 137 11.25 5.79 8.06
CA VAL A 137 10.75 4.48 7.62
C VAL A 137 11.33 3.37 8.50
N ARG A 138 10.42 2.50 8.97
CA ARG A 138 10.70 1.28 9.72
C ARG A 138 9.91 0.16 9.07
N ALA A 139 10.52 -0.45 8.05
CA ALA A 139 9.86 -1.42 7.19
C ALA A 139 10.21 -2.87 7.54
N ALA A 140 9.23 -3.76 7.44
CA ALA A 140 9.44 -5.20 7.46
C ALA A 140 8.72 -5.90 6.31
N VAL A 141 9.29 -7.01 5.84
CA VAL A 141 8.74 -7.88 4.80
C VAL A 141 8.50 -9.27 5.40
N VAL A 142 7.36 -9.89 5.10
CA VAL A 142 7.04 -11.26 5.51
C VAL A 142 6.43 -12.01 4.33
N THR A 143 6.81 -13.28 4.16
CA THR A 143 6.17 -14.20 3.20
C THR A 143 5.33 -15.24 3.94
N CYS A 144 4.05 -15.32 3.59
CA CYS A 144 3.06 -16.20 4.22
C CYS A 144 2.40 -17.10 3.18
N GLY A 145 1.87 -18.25 3.62
CA GLY A 145 1.06 -19.12 2.78
C GLY A 145 1.87 -20.07 1.88
N GLY A 146 1.29 -20.42 0.72
CA GLY A 146 1.89 -21.35 -0.23
C GLY A 146 3.02 -20.70 -1.02
N LEU A 147 4.03 -21.50 -1.42
CA LEU A 147 5.11 -21.01 -2.26
C LEU A 147 4.63 -20.81 -3.69
N CYS A 148 5.03 -19.67 -4.28
CA CYS A 148 4.75 -19.29 -5.66
C CYS A 148 6.06 -18.82 -6.32
N PRO A 149 6.29 -19.07 -7.62
CA PRO A 149 7.40 -18.44 -8.33
C PRO A 149 7.36 -16.91 -8.19
N GLY A 150 8.52 -16.30 -7.90
CA GLY A 150 8.67 -14.84 -7.84
C GLY A 150 8.64 -14.22 -6.44
N LEU A 151 8.41 -14.96 -5.36
CA LEU A 151 8.44 -14.41 -3.99
C LEU A 151 9.78 -13.71 -3.68
N ASN A 152 10.90 -14.34 -4.05
CA ASN A 152 12.22 -13.73 -3.91
C ASN A 152 12.40 -12.47 -4.78
N ASN A 153 11.79 -12.41 -5.96
CA ASN A 153 11.81 -11.21 -6.80
C ASN A 153 11.09 -10.06 -6.10
N VAL A 154 9.91 -10.32 -5.51
CA VAL A 154 9.15 -9.31 -4.76
C VAL A 154 9.94 -8.82 -3.55
N ILE A 155 10.52 -9.72 -2.75
CA ILE A 155 11.37 -9.32 -1.60
C ILE A 155 12.52 -8.43 -2.06
N ARG A 156 13.25 -8.87 -3.08
CA ARG A 156 14.39 -8.12 -3.65
C ARG A 156 13.98 -6.75 -4.15
N ASP A 157 12.89 -6.65 -4.89
CA ASP A 157 12.46 -5.39 -5.50
C ASP A 157 11.89 -4.42 -4.45
N ILE A 158 11.24 -4.90 -3.40
CA ILE A 158 10.85 -4.08 -2.24
C ILE A 158 12.10 -3.51 -1.55
N VAL A 159 13.05 -4.36 -1.17
CA VAL A 159 14.27 -3.94 -0.44
C VAL A 159 15.09 -2.96 -1.29
N ARG A 160 15.27 -3.24 -2.58
CA ARG A 160 15.98 -2.35 -3.50
C ARG A 160 15.23 -1.05 -3.72
N SER A 161 13.89 -1.07 -3.83
CA SER A 161 13.11 0.15 -3.98
C SER A 161 13.25 1.03 -2.75
N LEU A 162 13.02 0.48 -1.56
CA LEU A 162 13.16 1.20 -0.30
C LEU A 162 14.57 1.79 -0.13
N SER A 163 15.61 0.97 -0.33
CA SER A 163 16.99 1.41 -0.11
C SER A 163 17.48 2.37 -1.19
N ASN A 164 17.34 1.98 -2.47
CA ASN A 164 17.98 2.69 -3.58
C ASN A 164 17.13 3.81 -4.16
N LEU A 165 15.79 3.72 -4.11
CA LEU A 165 14.91 4.77 -4.64
C LEU A 165 14.51 5.74 -3.53
N TYR A 166 14.17 5.23 -2.36
CA TYR A 166 13.66 6.03 -1.24
C TYR A 166 14.70 6.32 -0.15
N GLY A 167 15.92 5.79 -0.23
CA GLY A 167 16.97 6.09 0.76
C GLY A 167 16.73 5.49 2.16
N VAL A 168 15.84 4.51 2.28
CA VAL A 168 15.54 3.85 3.55
C VAL A 168 16.75 3.05 4.00
N LYS A 169 17.21 3.30 5.23
CA LYS A 169 18.45 2.74 5.76
C LYS A 169 18.34 1.28 6.19
N LYS A 170 17.16 0.88 6.67
CA LYS A 170 16.97 -0.44 7.28
C LYS A 170 15.64 -1.07 6.89
N VAL A 171 15.72 -2.30 6.40
CA VAL A 171 14.56 -3.14 6.07
C VAL A 171 14.72 -4.47 6.78
N TRP A 172 13.66 -4.92 7.44
CA TRP A 172 13.64 -6.21 8.15
C TRP A 172 12.89 -7.27 7.34
N GLY A 173 13.29 -8.53 7.50
CA GLY A 173 12.60 -9.71 7.01
C GLY A 173 12.13 -10.55 8.18
N ILE A 174 10.84 -10.88 8.24
CA ILE A 174 10.27 -11.76 9.27
C ILE A 174 10.27 -13.18 8.73
N ARG A 175 10.91 -14.10 9.45
CA ARG A 175 11.07 -15.48 8.99
C ARG A 175 9.87 -16.38 9.26
N GLU A 176 9.71 -17.40 8.44
CA GLU A 176 8.74 -18.48 8.60
C GLU A 176 7.27 -17.99 8.70
N GLY A 177 6.90 -16.96 7.92
CA GLY A 177 5.54 -16.40 7.91
C GLY A 177 5.13 -15.72 9.22
N TYR A 178 3.85 -15.83 9.60
CA TYR A 178 3.35 -15.11 10.78
C TYR A 178 3.97 -15.58 12.11
N SER A 179 4.46 -16.82 12.19
CA SER A 179 5.13 -17.31 13.41
C SER A 179 6.42 -16.55 13.72
N GLY A 180 7.11 -15.96 12.73
CA GLY A 180 8.32 -15.17 12.96
C GLY A 180 8.11 -13.95 13.85
N PHE A 181 6.89 -13.39 13.87
CA PHE A 181 6.55 -12.31 14.81
C PHE A 181 6.56 -12.77 16.27
N TYR A 182 6.29 -14.05 16.53
CA TYR A 182 6.19 -14.61 17.88
C TYR A 182 7.53 -15.17 18.37
N LEU A 183 8.32 -15.69 17.43
CA LEU A 183 9.64 -16.26 17.69
C LEU A 183 10.75 -15.20 17.65
N HIS A 184 10.41 -13.95 17.35
CA HIS A 184 11.35 -12.83 17.18
C HIS A 184 12.46 -13.11 16.16
N GLU A 185 12.12 -13.83 15.09
CA GLU A 185 13.04 -14.22 14.02
C GLU A 185 13.07 -13.17 12.91
N ALA A 186 13.51 -11.96 13.26
CA ALA A 186 13.74 -10.90 12.28
C ALA A 186 15.20 -10.93 11.79
N VAL A 187 15.39 -10.81 10.49
CA VAL A 187 16.70 -10.70 9.84
C VAL A 187 16.79 -9.39 9.08
N GLU A 188 17.97 -8.78 9.05
CA GLU A 188 18.18 -7.56 8.26
C GLU A 188 18.29 -7.90 6.78
N LEU A 189 17.55 -7.17 5.94
CA LEU A 189 17.57 -7.28 4.49
C LEU A 189 18.30 -6.07 3.90
N THR A 190 19.47 -6.30 3.31
CA THR A 190 20.27 -5.29 2.65
C THR A 190 20.23 -5.50 1.14
N VAL A 191 20.62 -4.48 0.36
CA VAL A 191 20.72 -4.57 -1.11
C VAL A 191 21.61 -5.75 -1.54
N ASP A 192 22.67 -6.02 -0.77
CA ASP A 192 23.60 -7.11 -1.00
C ASP A 192 22.99 -8.46 -0.60
N SER A 193 22.33 -8.55 0.56
CA SER A 193 21.74 -9.81 1.02
C SER A 193 20.63 -10.32 0.10
N VAL A 194 19.98 -9.44 -0.67
CA VAL A 194 18.94 -9.78 -1.64
C VAL A 194 19.41 -9.75 -3.10
N ALA A 195 20.71 -9.59 -3.37
CA ALA A 195 21.19 -9.34 -4.73
C ALA A 195 20.79 -10.45 -5.71
N ASP A 196 20.99 -11.70 -5.29
CA ASP A 196 20.88 -12.89 -6.15
C ASP A 196 19.69 -13.81 -5.83
N ILE A 197 18.88 -13.47 -4.82
CA ILE A 197 17.80 -14.33 -4.33
C ILE A 197 16.75 -14.66 -5.41
N HIS A 198 16.59 -13.78 -6.39
CA HIS A 198 15.69 -13.93 -7.55
C HIS A 198 16.04 -15.10 -8.49
N HIS A 199 17.25 -15.67 -8.37
CA HIS A 199 17.63 -16.88 -9.12
C HIS A 199 17.12 -18.17 -8.45
N TRP A 200 16.59 -18.11 -7.23
CA TRP A 200 16.16 -19.27 -6.46
C TRP A 200 14.64 -19.33 -6.31
N GLY A 201 14.09 -20.54 -6.38
CA GLY A 201 12.68 -20.80 -6.07
C GLY A 201 12.37 -20.66 -4.58
N GLY A 202 11.07 -20.59 -4.26
CA GLY A 202 10.61 -20.41 -2.88
C GLY A 202 10.83 -18.98 -2.37
N THR A 203 11.11 -18.85 -1.07
CA THR A 203 11.37 -17.58 -0.39
C THR A 203 12.54 -17.74 0.57
N VAL A 204 13.48 -16.79 0.56
CA VAL A 204 14.62 -16.76 1.50
C VAL A 204 14.21 -16.48 2.94
N LEU A 205 13.00 -15.97 3.17
CA LEU A 205 12.48 -15.75 4.53
C LEU A 205 11.82 -17.01 5.11
N GLY A 206 11.60 -18.05 4.32
CA GLY A 206 10.70 -19.14 4.70
C GLY A 206 9.23 -18.70 4.67
N SER A 207 8.31 -19.66 4.72
CA SER A 207 6.87 -19.38 4.73
C SER A 207 6.14 -20.43 5.55
N SER A 208 5.07 -20.03 6.23
CA SER A 208 4.18 -20.92 6.96
C SER A 208 2.73 -20.74 6.53
N ARG A 209 1.94 -21.80 6.72
CA ARG A 209 0.48 -21.76 6.54
C ARG A 209 -0.20 -21.55 7.89
N GLY A 210 -1.11 -20.59 7.96
CA GLY A 210 -1.85 -20.29 9.19
C GLY A 210 -1.02 -19.49 10.20
N GLY A 211 -1.34 -19.65 11.48
CA GLY A 211 -0.62 -19.00 12.58
C GLY A 211 -0.86 -17.49 12.69
N PHE A 212 -1.88 -16.93 12.04
CA PHE A 212 -2.24 -15.53 12.19
C PHE A 212 -2.85 -15.26 13.57
N ASP A 213 -2.22 -14.38 14.34
CA ASP A 213 -2.65 -13.94 15.67
C ASP A 213 -2.43 -12.42 15.75
N ILE A 214 -3.52 -11.66 15.61
CA ILE A 214 -3.45 -10.20 15.45
C ILE A 214 -2.80 -9.51 16.65
N ASP A 215 -3.02 -10.01 17.87
CA ASP A 215 -2.52 -9.36 19.09
C ASP A 215 -1.01 -9.53 19.18
N LYS A 216 -0.51 -10.73 18.88
CA LYS A 216 0.93 -10.99 18.87
C LYS A 216 1.65 -10.30 17.71
N ILE A 217 1.07 -10.30 16.51
CA ILE A 217 1.64 -9.57 15.36
C ILE A 217 1.71 -8.08 15.69
N THR A 218 0.63 -7.50 16.23
CA THR A 218 0.60 -6.08 16.60
C THR A 218 1.58 -5.77 17.73
N ALA A 219 1.73 -6.66 18.71
CA ALA A 219 2.72 -6.52 19.77
C ALA A 219 4.16 -6.51 19.22
N ALA A 220 4.46 -7.41 18.28
CA ALA A 220 5.77 -7.46 17.62
C ALA A 220 6.02 -6.23 16.74
N VAL A 221 5.03 -5.81 15.94
CA VAL A 221 5.08 -4.57 15.14
C VAL A 221 5.38 -3.35 16.01
N ARG A 222 4.75 -3.24 17.19
CA ARG A 222 5.03 -2.17 18.16
C ARG A 222 6.41 -2.29 18.78
N ALA A 223 6.82 -3.50 19.18
CA ALA A 223 8.13 -3.73 19.80
C ALA A 223 9.29 -3.43 18.85
N MET A 224 9.09 -3.68 17.56
CA MET A 224 10.03 -3.37 16.48
C MET A 224 9.89 -1.94 15.93
N ASP A 225 8.92 -1.17 16.43
CA ASP A 225 8.59 0.18 15.96
C ASP A 225 8.34 0.27 14.45
N LEU A 226 7.66 -0.73 13.89
CA LEU A 226 7.41 -0.81 12.44
C LEU A 226 6.25 0.11 12.05
N ASN A 227 6.46 0.91 11.00
CA ASN A 227 5.42 1.74 10.39
C ASN A 227 5.01 1.28 8.98
N GLN A 228 5.76 0.34 8.40
CA GLN A 228 5.42 -0.30 7.13
C GLN A 228 5.63 -1.81 7.25
N LEU A 229 4.58 -2.58 6.93
CA LEU A 229 4.63 -4.03 6.88
C LEU A 229 4.16 -4.51 5.51
N TYR A 230 5.06 -5.16 4.78
CA TYR A 230 4.79 -5.78 3.49
C TYR A 230 4.50 -7.27 3.69
N VAL A 231 3.23 -7.62 3.60
CA VAL A 231 2.77 -9.02 3.67
C VAL A 231 2.64 -9.58 2.26
N ILE A 232 3.44 -10.59 1.94
CA ILE A 232 3.44 -11.28 0.64
C ILE A 232 2.84 -12.67 0.87
N GLY A 233 1.71 -13.01 0.26
CA GLY A 233 1.09 -14.33 0.41
C GLY A 233 -0.20 -14.50 -0.36
#